data_AF-A0A528FJS1-F1
#
_entry.id   AF-A0A528FJS1-F1
#
_cell.length_a   1.000
_cell.length_b   1.000
_cell.length_c   1.000
_cell.angle_alpha   90.00
_cell.angle_beta   90.00
_cell.angle_gamma   90.00
#
_symmetry.space_group_name_H-M   'P 1'
#
loop_
_entity.id
_entity.type
_entity.pdbx_description
1 polymer ?
#
loop_
_entity_poly.entity_id
_entity_poly.type
_entity_poly.pdbx_seq_one_letter_code
_entity_poly.pdbx_strand_id
1 'polypeptide(L)' 'ATMSLSVAFALPARAAEGTEVFTNPSKIAAIGGSITEIVFALGEEDRLVARDSTSRYPEAALKLPDVGYMRQLSPEGVLS' A
#
# COMPACT_ATOMS: atom_id res chain seq x y z
N ALA A 1 -58.10 12.23 2.66
CA ALA A 1 -56.70 12.24 3.10
C ALA A 1 -55.86 11.58 2.01
N THR A 2 -55.18 12.38 1.18
CA THR A 2 -54.29 11.89 0.11
C THR A 2 -52.92 11.61 0.72
N MET A 3 -52.58 10.34 0.86
CA MET A 3 -51.29 9.91 1.41
C MET A 3 -50.24 9.97 0.30
N SER A 4 -49.34 10.95 0.37
CA SER A 4 -48.25 11.13 -0.59
C SER A 4 -47.13 10.15 -0.26
N LEU A 5 -46.76 9.27 -1.21
CA LEU A 5 -45.68 8.30 -1.07
C LEU A 5 -44.38 8.91 -1.58
N SER A 6 -43.49 9.30 -0.66
CA SER A 6 -42.16 9.80 -1.01
C SER A 6 -41.22 8.64 -1.31
N VAL A 7 -40.78 8.51 -2.57
CA VAL A 7 -39.71 7.59 -2.97
C VAL A 7 -38.37 8.29 -2.75
N ALA A 8 -37.58 7.80 -1.79
CA ALA A 8 -36.21 8.25 -1.60
C ALA A 8 -35.33 7.66 -2.71
N PHE A 9 -34.80 8.51 -3.57
CA PHE A 9 -33.84 8.13 -4.60
C PHE A 9 -32.50 7.79 -3.92
N ALA A 10 -32.17 6.51 -3.82
CA ALA A 10 -30.86 6.07 -3.32
C ALA A 10 -29.78 6.50 -4.33
N LEU A 11 -28.99 7.51 -3.98
CA LEU A 11 -27.81 7.87 -4.77
C LEU A 11 -26.82 6.70 -4.76
N PRO A 12 -26.19 6.38 -5.90
CA PRO A 12 -25.18 5.33 -5.93
C PRO A 12 -24.00 5.78 -5.08
N ALA A 13 -23.54 4.92 -4.18
CA ALA A 13 -22.30 5.14 -3.45
C ALA A 13 -21.15 5.15 -4.46
N ARG A 14 -20.62 6.34 -4.77
CA ARG A 14 -19.37 6.49 -5.51
C ARG A 14 -18.24 6.09 -4.58
N ALA A 15 -17.56 4.98 -4.90
CA ALA A 15 -16.26 4.69 -4.30
C ALA A 15 -15.33 5.87 -4.67
N ALA A 16 -14.85 6.59 -3.65
CA ALA A 16 -13.80 7.57 -3.84
C ALA A 16 -12.49 6.82 -4.03
N GLU A 17 -12.15 6.47 -5.28
CA GLU A 17 -10.79 6.09 -5.63
C GLU A 17 -9.93 7.35 -5.53
N GLY A 18 -9.35 7.57 -4.35
CA GLY A 18 -8.41 8.65 -4.09
C GLY A 18 -7.19 8.49 -4.98
N THR A 19 -7.25 9.04 -6.19
CA THR A 19 -6.11 9.14 -7.12
C THR A 19 -5.33 10.40 -6.80
N GLU A 20 -5.03 10.61 -5.52
CA GLU A 20 -4.19 11.72 -5.09
C GLU A 20 -2.73 11.26 -5.14
N VAL A 21 -1.94 11.90 -6.00
CA VAL A 21 -0.51 11.66 -6.05
C VAL A 21 0.12 12.31 -4.84
N PHE A 22 0.74 11.51 -3.97
CA PHE A 22 1.48 12.03 -2.84
C PHE A 22 2.54 13.02 -3.32
N THR A 23 2.60 14.19 -2.69
CA THR A 23 3.59 15.24 -3.02
C THR A 23 5.03 14.74 -2.84
N ASN A 24 5.24 13.72 -2.00
CA ASN A 24 6.55 13.11 -1.79
C ASN A 24 6.44 11.56 -1.75
N PRO A 25 6.74 10.87 -2.87
CA PRO A 25 6.73 9.41 -2.95
C PRO A 25 8.10 8.78 -2.62
N SER A 26 8.94 9.45 -1.81
CA SER A 26 10.31 9.01 -1.53
C SER A 26 10.44 7.99 -0.38
N LYS A 27 9.34 7.66 0.32
CA LYS A 27 9.34 6.62 1.36
C LYS A 27 8.41 5.47 0.99
N ILE A 28 8.95 4.45 0.34
CA ILE A 28 8.19 3.27 -0.13
C ILE A 28 8.53 2.06 0.72
N ALA A 29 7.52 1.36 1.23
CA ALA A 29 7.69 0.01 1.79
C ALA A 29 7.22 -1.01 0.76
N ALA A 30 8.08 -1.97 0.41
CA ALA A 30 7.74 -3.04 -0.54
C ALA A 30 7.21 -4.28 0.18
N ILE A 31 6.02 -4.74 -0.21
CA ILE A 31 5.35 -5.90 0.38
C ILE A 31 5.19 -7.01 -0.65
N GLY A 32 5.87 -8.12 -0.43
CA GLY A 32 5.94 -9.28 -1.31
C GLY A 32 7.30 -9.36 -2.00
N GLY A 33 7.98 -10.51 -1.88
CA GLY A 33 9.31 -10.72 -2.45
C GLY A 33 9.42 -10.35 -3.92
N SER A 34 8.49 -10.80 -4.77
CA SER A 34 8.51 -10.47 -6.21
C SER A 34 8.36 -8.96 -6.49
N ILE A 35 7.64 -8.22 -5.64
CA ILE A 35 7.51 -6.77 -5.80
C ILE A 35 8.84 -6.10 -5.46
N THR A 36 9.47 -6.50 -4.37
CA THR A 36 10.81 -6.01 -4.01
C THR A 36 11.80 -6.29 -5.13
N GLU A 37 11.81 -7.50 -5.68
CA GLU A 37 12.69 -7.87 -6.81
C GLU A 37 12.47 -6.99 -8.04
N ILE A 38 11.21 -6.68 -8.38
CA ILE A 38 10.89 -5.77 -9.50
C ILE A 38 11.46 -4.37 -9.24
N VAL A 39 11.32 -3.84 -8.02
CA VAL A 39 11.85 -2.51 -7.68
C VAL A 39 13.37 -2.47 -7.86
N PHE A 40 14.08 -3.49 -7.37
CA PHE A 40 15.53 -3.62 -7.59
C PHE A 40 15.88 -3.80 -9.07
N ALA A 41 15.11 -4.58 -9.82
CA ALA A 41 15.35 -4.78 -11.26
C ALA A 41 15.15 -3.49 -12.08
N LEU A 42 14.34 -2.55 -11.58
CA LEU A 42 14.12 -1.24 -12.17
C LEU A 42 15.17 -0.19 -11.76
N GLY A 43 16.06 -0.50 -10.82
CA GLY A 43 17.03 0.48 -10.29
C GLY A 43 16.39 1.55 -9.40
N GLU A 44 15.26 1.24 -8.77
CA GLU A 44 14.47 2.16 -7.95
C GLU A 44 14.58 1.85 -6.45
N GLU A 45 15.55 1.03 -6.04
CA GLU A 45 15.75 0.59 -4.66
C GLU A 45 16.03 1.73 -3.68
N ASP A 46 16.57 2.86 -4.16
CA ASP A 46 16.85 4.07 -3.36
C ASP A 46 15.59 4.69 -2.73
N ARG A 47 14.41 4.33 -3.22
CA ARG A 47 13.12 4.78 -2.70
C ARG A 47 12.55 3.86 -1.63
N LEU A 48 13.14 2.67 -1.47
CA LEU A 48 12.70 1.70 -0.49
C LEU A 48 13.22 2.06 0.90
N VAL A 49 12.30 2.21 1.85
CA VAL A 49 12.62 2.46 3.26
C VAL A 49 12.37 1.24 4.13
N ALA A 50 11.64 0.24 3.62
CA ALA A 50 11.34 -1.00 4.33
C ALA A 50 10.89 -2.11 3.38
N ARG A 51 10.88 -3.35 3.88
CA ARG A 51 10.48 -4.56 3.15
C ARG A 51 9.67 -5.51 4.05
N ASP A 52 8.91 -6.43 3.49
CA ASP A 52 8.29 -7.51 4.26
C ASP A 52 9.21 -8.74 4.43
N SER A 53 8.84 -9.65 5.32
CA SER A 53 9.66 -10.82 5.69
C SER A 53 9.96 -11.79 4.53
N THR A 54 9.16 -11.79 3.46
CA THR A 54 9.36 -12.62 2.27
C THR A 54 10.38 -12.05 1.28
N SER A 55 10.69 -10.76 1.39
CA SER A 55 11.60 -10.05 0.50
C SER A 55 13.07 -10.31 0.84
N ARG A 56 13.61 -11.41 0.30
CA ARG A 56 14.96 -11.93 0.60
C ARG A 56 15.96 -11.80 -0.54
N TYR A 57 15.52 -11.37 -1.73
CA TYR A 57 16.36 -11.18 -2.90
C TYR A 57 16.13 -9.76 -3.47
N PRO A 58 17.18 -9.08 -3.96
CA PRO A 58 18.60 -9.42 -3.82
C PRO A 58 19.08 -9.31 -2.36
N GLU A 59 20.29 -9.78 -2.05
CA GLU A 59 20.84 -9.74 -0.68
C GLU A 59 20.86 -8.31 -0.10
N ALA A 60 21.00 -7.30 -0.96
CA ALA A 60 20.92 -5.89 -0.58
C ALA A 60 19.57 -5.52 0.07
N ALA A 61 18.46 -6.18 -0.29
CA ALA A 61 17.14 -5.95 0.31
C ALA A 61 17.10 -6.31 1.80
N LEU A 62 17.96 -7.23 2.27
CA LEU A 62 18.03 -7.63 3.68
C LEU A 62 18.56 -6.52 4.59
N LYS A 63 19.15 -5.46 4.03
CA LYS A 63 19.57 -4.27 4.77
C LYS A 63 18.39 -3.38 5.15
N LEU A 64 17.25 -3.53 4.48
CA LEU A 64 16.05 -2.75 4.77
C LEU A 64 15.32 -3.29 6.01
N PRO A 65 14.72 -2.42 6.82
CA PRO A 65 13.83 -2.80 7.92
C PRO A 65 12.74 -3.79 7.48
N ASP A 66 12.48 -4.80 8.31
CA ASP A 66 11.42 -5.78 8.11
C ASP A 66 10.15 -5.34 8.84
N VAL A 67 9.06 -5.09 8.09
CA VAL A 67 7.76 -4.67 8.65
C VAL A 67 6.81 -5.82 8.97
N GLY A 68 7.33 -7.06 8.91
CA GLY A 68 6.59 -8.26 9.23
C GLY A 68 6.13 -9.02 7.99
N TYR A 69 5.25 -9.99 8.20
CA TYR A 69 4.78 -10.86 7.14
C TYR A 69 3.68 -10.19 6.33
N MET A 70 3.74 -10.24 5.00
CA MET A 70 2.75 -9.66 4.08
C MET A 70 1.28 -9.92 4.43
N ARG A 71 0.95 -11.08 5.03
CA ARG A 71 -0.43 -11.43 5.43
C ARG A 71 -0.80 -11.03 6.86
N GLN A 72 0.16 -10.52 7.63
CA GLN A 72 0.08 -10.14 9.04
C GLN A 72 1.07 -8.98 9.30
N LEU A 73 0.91 -7.89 8.57
CA LEU A 73 1.76 -6.71 8.71
C LEU A 73 1.58 -6.10 10.11
N SER A 74 2.68 -5.62 10.72
CA SER A 74 2.60 -4.82 11.94
C SER A 74 2.28 -3.37 11.57
N PRO A 75 1.16 -2.80 12.03
CA PRO A 75 0.84 -1.39 11.81
C PRO A 75 1.92 -0.46 12.36
N GLU A 76 2.51 -0.80 13.50
CA GLU A 76 3.55 -0.03 14.17
C GLU A 76 4.83 -0.03 13.33
N GLY A 77 5.24 -1.18 12.79
CA GLY A 77 6.42 -1.27 11.93
C GLY A 77 6.30 -0.48 10.62
N VAL A 78 5.08 -0.32 10.09
CA VAL A 78 4.83 0.47 8.87
C VAL A 78 4.82 1.98 9.16
N LEU A 79 4.35 2.41 10.34
CA LEU A 79 4.15 3.82 10.67
C LEU A 79 5.35 4.49 11.37
N SER A 80 6.38 3.74 11.76
CA SER A 80 7.54 4.23 12.52
C SER A 80 8.58 5.02 11.71
#